data_AF-A0A533RPK4-F1
#
_entry.id   AF-A0A533RPK4-F1
#
_cell.length_a   1.000
_cell.length_b   1.000
_cell.length_c   1.000
_cell.angle_alpha   90.00
_cell.angle_beta   90.00
_cell.angle_gamma   90.00
#
_symmetry.space_group_name_H-M   'P 1'
#
loop_
_entity.id
_entity.type
_entity.pdbx_description
1 polymer ?
#
loop_
_entity_poly.entity_id
_entity_poly.type
_entity_poly.pdbx_seq_one_letter_code
_entity_poly.pdbx_strand_id
1 'polypeptide(L)' 'MNLGLPVLPPALIIVGGVTLLLLITFQMLVGYRKIHFQGRTHLKVHKTFAWILIAVAAVHALGGLLLLGIIR' A
#
# COMPACT_ATOMS: atom_id res chain seq x y z
N MET A 1 13.28 21.45 -18.56
CA MET A 1 14.04 20.20 -18.37
C MET A 1 13.05 19.11 -18.01
N ASN A 2 12.74 18.20 -18.93
CA ASN A 2 11.95 17.01 -18.63
C ASN A 2 12.86 16.02 -17.91
N LEU A 3 12.53 15.63 -16.67
CA LEU A 3 13.41 14.81 -15.81
C LEU A 3 13.60 13.35 -16.28
N GLY A 4 13.20 12.98 -17.51
CA GLY A 4 13.40 11.63 -18.06
C GLY A 4 12.78 10.49 -17.23
N LEU A 5 11.97 10.83 -16.21
CA LEU A 5 11.29 9.85 -15.38
C LEU A 5 10.22 9.17 -16.25
N PRO A 6 10.24 7.84 -16.40
CA PRO A 6 9.20 7.14 -17.13
C PRO A 6 7.88 7.46 -16.43
N VAL A 7 6.97 8.12 -17.14
CA VAL A 7 5.61 8.37 -16.67
C VAL A 7 5.04 7.01 -16.29
N LEU A 8 4.69 6.83 -15.02
CA LEU A 8 4.16 5.56 -14.55
C LEU A 8 2.91 5.21 -15.39
N PRO A 9 2.86 4.02 -16.01
CA PRO A 9 1.68 3.58 -16.73
C PRO A 9 0.46 3.68 -15.79
N PRO A 10 -0.68 4.21 -16.25
CA PRO A 10 -1.91 4.27 -15.43
C PRO A 10 -2.28 2.90 -14.86
N ALA A 11 -1.99 1.83 -15.60
CA ALA A 11 -2.16 0.45 -15.15
C ALA A 11 -1.40 0.12 -13.86
N LEU A 12 -0.19 0.65 -13.64
CA LEU A 12 0.57 0.41 -12.41
C LEU A 12 -0.05 1.10 -11.20
N ILE A 13 -0.67 2.27 -11.38
CA ILE A 13 -1.44 2.92 -10.31
C ILE A 13 -2.69 2.09 -9.99
N ILE A 14 -3.41 1.60 -11.00
CA ILE A 14 -4.60 0.76 -10.75
C ILE A 14 -4.22 -0.54 -10.03
N VAL A 15 -3.22 -1.27 -10.54
CA VAL A 15 -2.76 -2.53 -9.94
C VAL A 15 -2.24 -2.28 -8.53
N GLY A 16 -1.43 -1.24 -8.31
CA GLY A 16 -0.92 -0.89 -6.99
C GLY A 16 -2.03 -0.60 -5.99
N GLY A 17 -3.09 0.11 -6.40
CA GLY A 17 -4.24 0.41 -5.56
C GLY A 17 -5.04 -0.82 -5.19
N VAL A 18 -5.30 -1.71 -6.15
CA VAL A 18 -5.98 -2.99 -5.91
C VAL A 18 -5.17 -3.87 -4.96
N THR A 19 -3.86 -3.97 -5.16
CA THR A 19 -2.98 -4.73 -4.26
C THR A 19 -2.98 -4.16 -2.84
N LEU A 20 -2.88 -2.83 -2.69
CA LEU A 20 -2.96 -2.16 -1.39
C LEU A 20 -4.28 -2.45 -0.67
N LEU A 21 -5.40 -2.38 -1.39
CA LEU A 21 -6.72 -2.67 -0.85
C LEU A 21 -6.81 -4.11 -0.33
N LEU A 22 -6.31 -5.08 -1.10
CA LEU A 22 -6.29 -6.49 -0.69
C LEU A 22 -5.42 -6.72 0.56
N LEU A 23 -4.23 -6.12 0.61
CA LEU A 23 -3.33 -6.25 1.75
C LEU A 23 -3.89 -5.60 3.02
N ILE A 24 -4.51 -4.43 2.90
CA ILE A 24 -5.20 -3.77 4.02
C ILE A 24 -6.36 -4.63 4.50
N THR A 25 -7.19 -5.14 3.58
CA THR A 25 -8.31 -6.02 3.92
C THR A 25 -7.83 -7.28 4.64
N PHE A 26 -6.77 -7.91 4.15
CA PHE A 26 -6.14 -9.05 4.81
C PHE A 26 -5.68 -8.70 6.22
N GLN A 27 -4.98 -7.57 6.40
CA GLN A 27 -4.57 -7.10 7.72
C GLN A 27 -5.75 -6.82 8.65
N MET A 28 -6.87 -6.27 8.15
CA MET A 28 -8.08 -6.09 8.94
C MET A 28 -8.65 -7.44 9.38
N LEU A 29 -8.76 -8.43 8.48
CA LEU A 29 -9.24 -9.77 8.83
C LEU A 29 -8.36 -10.45 9.88
N VAL A 30 -7.06 -10.24 9.79
CA VAL A 30 -6.09 -10.71 10.78
C VAL A 30 -6.26 -9.98 12.13
N GLY A 31 -6.41 -8.66 12.12
CA GLY A 31 -6.65 -7.85 13.32
C GLY A 31 -7.98 -8.17 14.03
N TYR A 32 -9.03 -8.41 13.24
CA TYR A 32 -10.33 -8.90 13.71
C TYR A 32 -10.34 -10.38 14.09
N ARG A 33 -9.19 -11.07 13.95
CA ARG A 33 -9.07 -12.50 14.26
C ARG A 33 -10.03 -13.38 13.46
N LYS A 34 -10.48 -12.92 12.28
CA LYS A 34 -11.18 -13.78 11.30
C LYS A 34 -10.21 -14.76 10.65
N ILE A 35 -8.94 -14.35 10.52
CA ILE A 35 -7.81 -15.23 10.18
C ILE A 35 -6.93 -15.35 11.42
N HIS A 36 -6.84 -16.55 11.99
CA HIS A 36 -6.12 -16.79 13.23
C HIS A 36 -4.66 -17.17 12.98
N PHE A 37 -3.76 -16.32 13.46
CA PHE A 37 -2.35 -16.65 13.65
C PHE A 37 -2.02 -16.58 15.14
N GLN A 38 -1.55 -17.68 15.71
CA GLN A 38 -1.24 -17.76 17.13
C GLN A 38 0.22 -17.38 17.40
N GLY A 39 0.45 -16.65 18.50
CA GLY A 39 1.80 -16.37 19.02
C GLY A 39 2.18 -14.89 19.05
N ARG A 40 3.19 -14.57 19.87
CA ARG A 40 3.73 -13.20 20.02
C ARG A 40 4.37 -12.68 18.73
N THR A 41 4.89 -13.58 17.88
CA THR A 41 5.48 -13.24 16.58
C THR A 41 4.43 -12.67 15.63
N HIS A 42 3.20 -13.19 15.65
CA HIS A 42 2.11 -12.67 14.82
C HIS A 42 1.80 -11.20 15.13
N LEU A 43 1.67 -10.84 16.41
CA LEU A 43 1.42 -9.45 16.83
C LEU A 43 2.54 -8.50 16.39
N LYS A 44 3.80 -8.95 16.47
CA LYS A 44 4.96 -8.17 15.98
C LYS A 44 4.88 -7.97 14.46
N VAL A 45 4.65 -9.05 13.70
CA VAL A 45 4.54 -9.00 12.24
C VAL A 45 3.37 -8.12 11.81
N HIS A 46 2.18 -8.31 12.41
CA HIS A 46 1.00 -7.52 12.11
C HIS A 46 1.23 -6.02 12.35
N LYS A 47 1.85 -5.65 13.48
CA LYS A 47 2.17 -4.25 13.79
C LYS A 47 3.20 -3.67 12.82
N THR A 48 4.29 -4.38 12.56
CA THR A 48 5.33 -3.91 11.63
C THR A 48 4.77 -3.77 10.21
N PHE A 49 4.00 -4.75 9.75
CA PHE A 49 3.41 -4.74 8.41
C PHE A 49 2.35 -3.64 8.26
N ALA A 50 1.60 -3.31 9.32
CA ALA A 50 0.70 -2.16 9.32
C ALA A 50 1.45 -0.84 9.07
N TRP A 51 2.60 -0.62 9.70
CA TRP A 51 3.43 0.56 9.44
C TRP A 51 3.98 0.61 8.02
N ILE A 52 4.42 -0.53 7.48
CA ILE A 52 4.88 -0.64 6.09
C ILE A 52 3.73 -0.28 5.13
N LEU A 53 2.52 -0.80 5.37
CA LEU A 53 1.35 -0.49 4.54
C LEU A 53 1.00 0.99 4.54
N ILE A 54 1.13 1.68 5.68
CA ILE A 54 0.92 3.14 5.73
C ILE A 54 1.94 3.86 4.85
N ALA A 55 3.23 3.51 4.94
CA ALA A 55 4.27 4.12 4.11
C ALA A 55 4.04 3.85 2.62
N VAL A 56 3.71 2.60 2.26
CA VAL A 56 3.39 2.23 0.87
C VAL A 56 2.14 2.94 0.37
N ALA A 57 1.10 3.07 1.19
CA ALA A 57 -0.11 3.81 0.84
C ALA A 57 0.18 5.30 0.59
N ALA A 58 1.05 5.93 1.40
CA ALA A 58 1.47 7.30 1.18
C ALA A 58 2.22 7.48 -0.15
N VAL A 59 3.17 6.58 -0.46
CA VAL A 59 3.88 6.58 -1.75
C VAL A 59 2.90 6.36 -2.90
N HIS A 60 1.93 5.46 -2.74
CA HIS A 60 0.90 5.19 -3.74
C HIS A 60 0.03 6.42 -4.01
N ALA A 61 -0.39 7.13 -2.96
CA ALA A 61 -1.16 8.36 -3.07
C ALA A 61 -0.36 9.45 -3.81
N LEU A 62 0.93 9.62 -3.49
CA LEU A 62 1.81 10.55 -4.20
C LEU A 62 1.95 10.19 -5.69
N GLY A 63 2.09 8.89 -6.01
CA GLY A 63 2.11 8.41 -7.39
C GLY A 63 0.82 8.74 -8.15
N GLY A 64 -0.34 8.62 -7.50
CA GLY A 64 -1.63 9.02 -8.08
C GLY A 64 -1.73 10.54 -8.30
N LEU A 65 -1.28 11.35 -7.34
CA LEU A 65 -1.28 12.81 -7.49
C LEU A 65 -0.35 13.28 -8.62
N LEU A 66 0.81 12.63 -8.79
CA LEU A 66 1.72 12.86 -9.93
C LEU A 66 1.05 12.50 -11.26
N LEU A 67 0.39 11.34 -11.34
CA LEU A 67 -0.31 10.91 -12.56
C LEU A 67 -1.43 11.88 -12.96
N LEU A 68 -2.15 12.42 -11.98
CA LEU A 68 -3.22 13.41 -12.20
C LEU A 68 -2.67 14.83 -12.45
N GLY A 69 -1.36 15.04 -12.36
CA GLY A 69 -0.74 16.36 -12.55
C GLY A 69 -1.06 17.38 -11.45
N ILE A 70 -1.53 16.91 -10.28
CA ILE A 70 -1.84 17.76 -9.12
C ILE A 70 -0.55 18.25 -8.47
N ILE A 71 0.48 17.40 -8.45
CA ILE A 71 1.83 17.72 -7.98
C ILE A 71 2.84 17.44 -9.10
N ARG A 72 4.02 18.09 -9.04
CA ARG A 72 5.08 18.03 -10.07
C ARG A 72 6.37 17.47 -9.53
#